data_AF-A0A944ELN6-F1
#
_entry.id   AF-A0A944ELN6-F1
#
_cell.length_a   1.000
_cell.length_b   1.000
_cell.length_c   1.000
_cell.angle_alpha   90.00
_cell.angle_beta   90.00
_cell.angle_gamma   90.00
#
_symmetry.space_group_name_H-M   'P 1'
#
loop_
_entity.id
_entity.type
_entity.pdbx_description
1 polymer ?
#
loop_
_entity_poly.entity_id
_entity_poly.type
_entity_poly.pdbx_seq_one_letter_code
_entity_poly.pdbx_strand_id
1 'polypeptide(L)'
;MDPLRHPFELDEDAAKELAGRVVPLLPDANAAEEKRWRSLDPVTEFLVDRYGRWACGWNWSVGEGDTDGGVVGAWCCADDSVTTADATAPLVVAALLEWRAWLEDLAERFFALAPPSNSAASSMDPWHWERACTRLVTVVADRTQAESGWYGHCIQVLEWFLAYNGIDEERAREIVESAVGGRFGSWIAPDVAVVETVSSRFARTMGGNR
;
A
#
# COMPACT_ATOMS: atom_id res chain seq x y z
N MET A 1 -2.80 -9.02 -5.24
CA MET A 1 -3.62 -9.31 -4.04
C MET A 1 -5.04 -8.97 -4.42
N ASP A 2 -5.96 -9.94 -4.38
CA ASP A 2 -7.36 -9.74 -4.79
C ASP A 2 -8.25 -9.70 -3.53
N PRO A 3 -8.77 -8.52 -3.12
CA PRO A 3 -9.60 -8.38 -1.92
C PRO A 3 -10.90 -9.20 -1.98
N LEU A 4 -11.41 -9.49 -3.19
CA LEU A 4 -12.64 -10.26 -3.38
C LEU A 4 -12.47 -11.75 -3.03
N ARG A 5 -11.22 -12.24 -3.00
CA ARG A 5 -10.90 -13.61 -2.59
C ARG A 5 -10.82 -13.79 -1.07
N HIS A 6 -10.92 -12.69 -0.31
CA HIS A 6 -10.89 -12.65 1.15
C HIS A 6 -12.03 -11.76 1.67
N PRO A 7 -13.29 -12.25 1.69
CA PRO A 7 -14.40 -11.46 2.20
C PRO A 7 -14.13 -11.00 3.63
N PHE A 8 -14.31 -9.71 3.87
CA PHE A 8 -14.06 -9.05 5.15
C PHE A 8 -15.23 -8.10 5.41
N GLU A 9 -16.18 -8.54 6.23
CA GLU A 9 -17.23 -7.68 6.75
C GLU A 9 -16.97 -7.53 8.24
N LEU A 10 -16.70 -6.29 8.66
CA LEU A 10 -16.45 -5.94 10.05
C LEU A 10 -17.44 -4.83 10.42
N ASP A 11 -18.62 -5.23 10.88
CA ASP A 11 -19.55 -4.29 11.49
C ASP A 11 -19.00 -3.77 12.84
N GLU A 12 -19.70 -2.82 13.46
CA GLU A 12 -19.23 -2.21 14.71
C GLU A 12 -19.02 -3.23 15.84
N ASP A 13 -19.82 -4.29 15.90
CA ASP A 13 -19.73 -5.28 16.97
C ASP A 13 -18.59 -6.27 16.70
N ALA A 14 -18.39 -6.69 15.45
CA ALA A 14 -17.23 -7.45 15.01
C ALA A 14 -15.92 -6.66 15.21
N ALA A 15 -15.95 -5.34 15.02
CA ALA A 15 -14.81 -4.46 15.28
C ALA A 15 -14.45 -4.42 16.78
N LYS A 16 -15.45 -4.32 17.66
CA LYS A 16 -15.23 -4.39 19.12
C LYS A 16 -14.71 -5.76 19.55
N GLU A 17 -15.26 -6.84 18.99
CA GLU A 17 -14.78 -8.19 19.29
C GLU A 17 -13.32 -8.36 18.84
N LEU A 18 -12.99 -7.88 17.64
CA LEU A 18 -11.62 -7.91 17.12
C LEU A 18 -10.67 -7.12 18.03
N ALA A 19 -11.06 -5.91 18.45
CA ALA A 19 -10.27 -5.12 19.39
C ALA A 19 -10.03 -5.89 20.71
N GLY A 20 -11.06 -6.53 21.27
CA GLY A 20 -10.93 -7.37 22.47
C GLY A 20 -9.96 -8.54 22.30
N ARG A 21 -9.83 -9.09 21.09
CA ARG A 21 -8.85 -10.15 20.76
C ARG A 21 -7.44 -9.61 20.53
N VAL A 22 -7.32 -8.34 20.13
CA VAL A 22 -6.03 -7.65 19.94
C VAL A 22 -5.44 -7.20 21.29
N VAL A 23 -6.26 -6.78 22.26
CA VAL A 23 -5.82 -6.36 23.61
C VAL A 23 -4.71 -7.23 24.21
N PRO A 24 -4.85 -8.57 24.31
CA PRO A 24 -3.83 -9.42 24.93
C PRO A 24 -2.54 -9.58 24.10
N LEU A 25 -2.54 -9.15 22.84
CA LEU A 25 -1.39 -9.24 21.93
C LEU A 25 -0.54 -7.96 21.94
N LEU A 26 -1.05 -6.89 22.53
CA LEU A 26 -0.37 -5.60 22.57
C LEU A 26 0.75 -5.60 23.62
N PRO A 27 1.88 -4.95 23.33
CA PRO A 27 2.96 -4.82 24.30
C PRO A 27 2.49 -3.97 25.50
N ASP A 28 2.95 -4.34 26.71
CA ASP A 28 2.80 -3.50 27.89
C ASP A 28 3.69 -2.24 27.73
N ALA A 29 3.08 -1.06 27.77
CA ALA A 29 3.76 0.21 27.63
C ALA A 29 4.90 0.42 28.66
N ASN A 30 4.83 -0.22 29.84
CA ASN A 30 5.86 -0.10 30.88
C ASN A 30 6.99 -1.13 30.76
N ALA A 31 6.76 -2.26 30.08
CA ALA A 31 7.79 -3.30 29.88
C ALA A 31 8.63 -3.08 28.61
N ALA A 32 8.33 -2.02 27.85
CA ALA A 32 8.83 -1.78 26.50
C ALA A 32 10.14 -0.97 26.42
N GLU A 33 10.65 -0.38 27.50
CA GLU A 33 11.93 0.36 27.47
C GLU A 33 13.15 -0.55 27.26
N GLU A 34 13.09 -1.83 27.68
CA GLU A 34 14.23 -2.76 27.58
C GLU A 34 14.27 -3.57 26.27
N LYS A 35 13.13 -3.73 25.58
CA LYS A 35 13.05 -4.37 24.25
C LYS A 35 12.84 -3.28 23.21
N ARG A 36 13.95 -2.88 22.58
CA ARG A 36 14.13 -1.66 21.75
C ARG A 36 13.10 -1.35 20.66
N TRP A 37 12.10 -2.19 20.39
CA TRP A 37 11.01 -1.88 19.49
C TRP A 37 9.78 -2.57 20.05
N ARG A 38 8.70 -1.81 20.29
CA ARG A 38 7.38 -2.30 20.71
C ARG A 38 6.81 -3.24 19.64
N SER A 39 7.34 -4.47 19.55
CA SER A 39 7.05 -5.39 18.45
C SER A 39 5.55 -5.67 18.39
N LEU A 40 4.98 -5.32 17.25
CA LEU A 40 3.59 -5.58 16.89
C LEU A 40 3.47 -6.90 16.10
N ASP A 41 4.54 -7.70 16.05
CA ASP A 41 4.56 -8.97 15.32
C ASP A 41 3.42 -9.90 15.77
N PRO A 42 3.11 -10.05 17.07
CA PRO A 42 1.97 -10.88 17.49
C PRO A 42 0.62 -10.39 16.95
N VAL A 43 0.45 -9.06 16.83
CA VAL A 43 -0.75 -8.46 16.24
C VAL A 43 -0.79 -8.75 14.75
N THR A 44 0.31 -8.52 14.04
CA THR A 44 0.43 -8.78 12.60
C THR A 44 0.20 -10.26 12.27
N GLU A 45 0.82 -11.18 13.00
CA GLU A 45 0.64 -12.62 12.85
C GLU A 45 -0.82 -13.02 13.06
N PHE A 46 -1.46 -12.54 14.12
CA PHE A 46 -2.87 -12.80 14.39
C PHE A 46 -3.79 -12.30 13.25
N LEU A 47 -3.55 -11.09 12.75
CA LEU A 47 -4.35 -10.52 11.67
C LEU A 47 -4.14 -11.27 10.35
N VAL A 48 -2.90 -11.68 10.06
CA VAL A 48 -2.56 -12.46 8.87
C VAL A 48 -3.15 -13.86 8.93
N ASP A 49 -3.08 -14.53 10.07
CA ASP A 49 -3.68 -15.85 10.26
C ASP A 49 -5.20 -15.81 10.08
N ARG A 50 -5.84 -14.72 10.53
CA ARG A 50 -7.28 -14.56 10.48
C ARG A 50 -7.80 -14.12 9.11
N TYR A 51 -7.15 -13.16 8.48
CA TYR A 51 -7.66 -12.48 7.28
C TYR A 51 -6.84 -12.75 6.03
N GLY A 52 -5.65 -13.33 6.17
CA GLY A 52 -4.69 -13.60 5.11
C GLY A 52 -3.62 -12.52 5.00
N ARG A 53 -2.64 -12.78 4.11
CA ARG A 53 -1.45 -11.96 3.92
C ARG A 53 -1.71 -10.49 3.58
N TRP A 54 -2.92 -10.14 3.15
CA TRP A 54 -3.25 -8.74 2.85
C TRP A 54 -3.18 -7.89 4.11
N ALA A 55 -3.44 -8.47 5.28
CA ALA A 55 -3.42 -7.72 6.54
C ALA A 55 -2.03 -7.23 6.96
N CYS A 56 -0.93 -7.68 6.34
CA CYS A 56 0.43 -7.27 6.71
C CYS A 56 0.67 -5.74 6.63
N GLY A 57 -0.08 -5.01 5.81
CA GLY A 57 0.09 -3.57 5.64
C GLY A 57 -0.71 -2.71 6.64
N TRP A 58 -1.34 -3.31 7.65
CA TRP A 58 -2.26 -2.60 8.55
C TRP A 58 -1.63 -1.40 9.27
N ASN A 59 -0.33 -1.44 9.57
CA ASN A 59 0.41 -0.37 10.25
C ASN A 59 1.31 0.44 9.28
N TRP A 60 1.06 0.36 7.96
CA TRP A 60 1.80 1.15 6.99
C TRP A 60 1.33 2.61 6.99
N SER A 61 1.80 3.32 8.00
CA SER A 61 1.47 4.69 8.37
C SER A 61 1.90 5.71 7.34
N VAL A 62 1.18 6.83 7.28
CA VAL A 62 1.67 8.04 6.61
C VAL A 62 2.92 8.58 7.34
N GLY A 63 3.92 9.04 6.58
CA GLY A 63 5.15 9.63 7.14
C GLY A 63 6.12 8.61 7.73
N GLU A 64 6.99 9.06 8.65
CA GLU A 64 8.10 8.31 9.25
C GLU A 64 7.67 7.30 10.33
N GLY A 65 6.52 6.63 10.15
CA GLY A 65 6.09 5.63 11.12
C GLY A 65 6.79 4.28 11.00
N ASP A 66 6.26 3.24 11.65
CA ASP A 66 6.92 1.92 11.76
C ASP A 66 7.24 1.31 10.39
N THR A 67 6.35 1.54 9.43
CA THR A 67 6.60 1.31 8.01
C THR A 67 6.40 2.65 7.32
N ASP A 68 7.49 3.24 6.85
CA ASP A 68 7.56 4.59 6.31
C ASP A 68 6.76 4.76 5.01
N GLY A 69 6.08 5.89 4.84
CA GLY A 69 5.52 6.35 3.55
C GLY A 69 4.27 5.62 3.06
N GLY A 70 3.47 5.07 3.98
CA GLY A 70 2.23 4.37 3.67
C GLY A 70 1.00 5.27 3.58
N VAL A 71 -0.16 4.65 3.75
CA VAL A 71 -1.49 5.24 3.52
C VAL A 71 -2.42 5.20 4.73
N VAL A 72 -1.97 4.56 5.81
CA VAL A 72 -2.75 4.41 7.03
C VAL A 72 -2.57 5.67 7.86
N GLY A 73 -3.67 6.37 8.14
CA GLY A 73 -3.67 7.58 8.96
C GLY A 73 -4.01 7.30 10.43
N ALA A 74 -4.77 6.24 10.70
CA ALA A 74 -5.13 5.85 12.07
C ALA A 74 -3.94 5.37 12.93
N TRP A 75 -2.81 5.07 12.30
CA TRP A 75 -1.57 4.63 12.95
C TRP A 75 -0.43 5.58 12.60
N CYS A 76 0.33 6.04 13.60
CA CYS A 76 1.55 6.83 13.40
C CYS A 76 2.76 5.90 13.51
N CYS A 77 3.23 5.64 14.71
CA CYS A 77 4.29 4.69 15.01
C CYS A 77 4.01 4.00 16.34
N ALA A 78 4.76 2.94 16.63
CA ALA A 78 4.60 2.24 17.90
C ALA A 78 4.89 3.14 19.09
N ASP A 79 5.78 4.13 18.97
CA ASP A 79 6.14 5.06 20.04
C ASP A 79 5.00 6.01 20.44
N ASP A 80 4.24 6.51 19.47
CA ASP A 80 3.14 7.46 19.71
C ASP A 80 1.76 6.79 19.83
N SER A 81 1.57 5.64 19.19
CA SER A 81 0.26 4.99 19.08
C SER A 81 0.02 3.94 20.17
N VAL A 82 1.08 3.32 20.70
CA VAL A 82 0.96 2.34 21.79
C VAL A 82 0.93 3.07 23.12
N THR A 83 -0.23 3.03 23.78
CA THR A 83 -0.42 3.59 25.13
C THR A 83 -0.98 2.53 26.08
N THR A 84 -2.28 2.52 26.36
CA THR A 84 -2.94 1.39 27.04
C THR A 84 -3.47 0.41 26.00
N ALA A 85 -3.60 -0.86 26.36
CA ALA A 85 -4.14 -1.87 25.45
C ALA A 85 -5.56 -1.50 24.98
N ASP A 86 -6.40 -0.99 25.88
CA ASP A 86 -7.77 -0.56 25.57
C ASP A 86 -7.83 0.65 24.62
N ALA A 87 -6.87 1.56 24.68
CA ALA A 87 -6.78 2.69 23.75
C ALA A 87 -6.14 2.29 22.41
N THR A 88 -5.19 1.36 22.44
CA THR A 88 -4.39 0.97 21.25
C THR A 88 -5.14 -0.04 20.38
N ALA A 89 -5.90 -0.98 20.96
CA ALA A 89 -6.59 -2.01 20.18
C ALA A 89 -7.62 -1.44 19.18
N PRO A 90 -8.44 -0.42 19.52
CA PRO A 90 -9.29 0.25 18.54
C PRO A 90 -8.52 0.90 17.39
N LEU A 91 -7.31 1.44 17.64
CA LEU A 91 -6.46 2.03 16.60
C LEU A 91 -5.97 0.97 15.61
N VAL A 92 -5.56 -0.21 16.10
CA VAL A 92 -5.20 -1.35 15.23
C VAL A 92 -6.34 -1.73 14.30
N VAL A 93 -7.57 -1.79 14.82
CA VAL A 93 -8.75 -2.14 14.02
C VAL A 93 -9.07 -1.06 12.99
N ALA A 94 -9.00 0.22 13.38
CA ALA A 94 -9.18 1.33 12.46
C ALA A 94 -8.12 1.33 11.34
N ALA A 95 -6.86 1.09 11.70
CA ALA A 95 -5.73 1.00 10.78
C ALA A 95 -5.87 -0.15 9.77
N LEU A 96 -6.32 -1.32 10.23
CA LEU A 96 -6.64 -2.46 9.37
C LEU A 96 -7.78 -2.14 8.39
N LEU A 97 -8.83 -1.45 8.85
CA LEU A 97 -9.97 -1.04 8.02
C LEU A 97 -9.54 -0.02 6.95
N GLU A 98 -8.72 0.97 7.31
CA GLU A 98 -8.17 1.94 6.36
C GLU A 98 -7.31 1.27 5.29
N TRP A 99 -6.45 0.34 5.71
CA TRP A 99 -5.63 -0.45 4.79
C TRP A 99 -6.50 -1.31 3.86
N ARG A 100 -7.55 -1.95 4.38
CA ARG A 100 -8.50 -2.73 3.58
C ARG A 100 -9.18 -1.87 2.52
N ALA A 101 -9.73 -0.73 2.93
CA ALA A 101 -10.42 0.20 2.03
C ALA A 101 -9.49 0.69 0.91
N TRP A 102 -8.22 0.94 1.21
CA TRP A 102 -7.22 1.28 0.21
C TRP A 102 -6.99 0.16 -0.82
N LEU A 103 -6.87 -1.09 -0.37
CA LEU A 103 -6.69 -2.23 -1.27
C LEU A 103 -7.91 -2.45 -2.18
N GLU A 104 -9.12 -2.19 -1.69
CA GLU A 104 -10.36 -2.27 -2.47
C GLU A 104 -10.44 -1.16 -3.53
N ASP A 105 -10.15 0.10 -3.16
CA ASP A 105 -10.07 1.21 -4.12
C ASP A 105 -9.00 0.96 -5.20
N LEU A 106 -7.85 0.38 -4.83
CA LEU A 106 -6.84 -0.03 -5.81
C LEU A 106 -7.35 -1.13 -6.75
N ALA A 107 -8.05 -2.13 -6.26
CA ALA A 107 -8.59 -3.20 -7.10
C ALA A 107 -9.60 -2.66 -8.14
N GLU A 108 -10.48 -1.74 -7.73
CA GLU A 108 -11.41 -1.07 -8.65
C GLU A 108 -10.67 -0.23 -9.70
N ARG A 109 -9.65 0.53 -9.28
CA ARG A 109 -8.82 1.31 -10.20
C ARG A 109 -8.05 0.43 -11.18
N PHE A 110 -7.50 -0.69 -10.70
CA PHE A 110 -6.77 -1.62 -11.56
C PHE A 110 -7.71 -2.18 -12.63
N PHE A 111 -8.91 -2.59 -12.26
CA PHE A 111 -9.92 -3.03 -13.22
C PHE A 111 -10.26 -1.91 -14.24
N ALA A 112 -10.46 -0.68 -13.79
CA ALA A 112 -10.82 0.45 -14.65
C ALA A 112 -9.67 0.95 -15.55
N LEU A 113 -8.42 0.72 -15.15
CA LEU A 113 -7.21 1.13 -15.87
C LEU A 113 -6.58 -0.02 -16.67
N ALA A 114 -7.02 -1.25 -16.44
CA ALA A 114 -6.57 -2.41 -17.17
C ALA A 114 -6.84 -2.20 -18.66
N PRO A 115 -5.84 -2.45 -19.51
CA PRO A 115 -6.05 -2.37 -20.94
C PRO A 115 -7.02 -3.46 -21.44
N PRO A 116 -7.65 -3.27 -22.62
CA PRO A 116 -8.58 -4.24 -23.18
C PRO A 116 -7.94 -5.63 -23.40
N SER A 117 -8.63 -6.69 -22.96
CA SER A 117 -8.11 -8.07 -22.86
C SER A 117 -7.80 -8.78 -24.20
N ASN A 118 -7.98 -8.12 -25.34
CA ASN A 118 -7.89 -8.73 -26.68
C ASN A 118 -6.58 -8.43 -27.43
N SER A 119 -5.57 -7.87 -26.77
CA SER A 119 -4.26 -7.60 -27.39
C SER A 119 -3.11 -8.02 -26.48
N ALA A 120 -2.07 -8.62 -27.07
CA ALA A 120 -0.82 -8.85 -26.36
C ALA A 120 -0.26 -7.50 -25.87
N ALA A 121 0.34 -7.44 -24.68
CA ALA A 121 0.84 -6.20 -24.07
C ALA A 121 1.78 -5.40 -25.00
N SER A 122 2.53 -6.08 -25.88
CA SER A 122 3.43 -5.49 -26.89
C SER A 122 2.73 -4.88 -28.11
N SER A 123 1.45 -5.20 -28.34
CA SER A 123 0.62 -4.67 -29.42
C SER A 123 -0.36 -3.58 -28.96
N MET A 124 -0.25 -3.22 -27.69
CA MET A 124 -1.16 -2.31 -27.00
C MET A 124 -0.72 -0.86 -27.16
N ASP A 125 -1.68 0.03 -27.35
CA ASP A 125 -1.41 1.46 -27.45
C ASP A 125 -0.72 1.96 -26.17
N PRO A 126 0.50 2.53 -26.25
CA PRO A 126 1.25 3.10 -25.13
C PRO A 126 0.42 4.04 -24.24
N TRP A 127 -0.60 4.68 -24.81
CA TRP A 127 -1.52 5.56 -24.10
C TRP A 127 -2.18 4.90 -22.88
N HIS A 128 -2.51 3.61 -22.93
CA HIS A 128 -3.15 2.92 -21.80
C HIS A 128 -2.22 2.84 -20.59
N TRP A 129 -0.95 2.51 -20.84
CA TRP A 129 0.08 2.39 -19.81
C TRP A 129 0.49 3.77 -19.25
N GLU A 130 0.59 4.78 -20.11
CA GLU A 130 0.81 6.17 -19.70
C GLU A 130 -0.32 6.67 -18.78
N ARG A 131 -1.58 6.48 -19.20
CA ARG A 131 -2.76 6.87 -18.43
C ARG A 131 -2.82 6.15 -17.08
N ALA A 132 -2.56 4.85 -17.06
CA ALA A 132 -2.59 4.06 -15.83
C ALA A 132 -1.50 4.54 -14.86
N CYS A 133 -0.26 4.68 -15.33
CA CYS A 133 0.86 5.15 -14.53
C CYS A 133 0.57 6.53 -13.93
N THR A 134 0.15 7.50 -14.75
CA THR A 134 -0.19 8.85 -14.29
C THR A 134 -1.24 8.83 -13.19
N ARG A 135 -2.35 8.10 -13.38
CA ARG A 135 -3.44 8.06 -12.39
C ARG A 135 -3.06 7.35 -11.10
N LEU A 136 -2.24 6.29 -11.18
CA LEU A 136 -1.77 5.56 -10.02
C LEU A 136 -0.76 6.38 -9.20
N VAL A 137 0.18 7.05 -9.87
CA VAL A 137 1.13 7.96 -9.20
C VAL A 137 0.39 9.08 -8.48
N THR A 138 -0.58 9.72 -9.14
CA THR A 138 -1.36 10.80 -8.52
C THR A 138 -2.15 10.33 -7.30
N VAL A 139 -2.90 9.22 -7.40
CA VAL A 139 -3.71 8.76 -6.27
C VAL A 139 -2.84 8.31 -5.09
N VAL A 140 -1.68 7.69 -5.35
CA VAL A 140 -0.75 7.33 -4.27
C VAL A 140 -0.22 8.60 -3.62
N ALA A 141 0.29 9.57 -4.38
CA ALA A 141 0.81 10.82 -3.83
C ALA A 141 -0.25 11.56 -2.99
N ASP A 142 -1.50 11.61 -3.44
CA ASP A 142 -2.60 12.21 -2.68
C ASP A 142 -2.87 11.45 -1.37
N ARG A 143 -2.89 10.12 -1.43
CA ARG A 143 -3.24 9.26 -0.29
C ARG A 143 -2.15 9.21 0.78
N THR A 144 -0.89 9.21 0.37
CA THR A 144 0.28 9.26 1.26
C THR A 144 0.67 10.70 1.63
N GLN A 145 -0.06 11.70 1.12
CA GLN A 145 0.25 13.13 1.24
C GLN A 145 1.66 13.50 0.73
N ALA A 146 2.23 12.67 -0.14
CA ALA A 146 3.62 12.72 -0.59
C ALA A 146 4.66 12.86 0.55
N GLU A 147 4.33 12.31 1.71
CA GLU A 147 5.18 12.33 2.91
C GLU A 147 6.38 11.37 2.78
N SER A 148 7.43 11.63 3.55
CA SER A 148 8.62 10.77 3.74
C SER A 148 8.91 9.74 2.62
N GLY A 149 8.64 8.44 2.84
CA GLY A 149 8.94 7.33 1.94
C GLY A 149 7.88 7.01 0.87
N TRP A 150 6.94 7.91 0.57
CA TRP A 150 5.75 7.60 -0.25
C TRP A 150 6.04 6.94 -1.62
N TYR A 151 7.18 7.28 -2.22
CA TYR A 151 7.58 6.73 -3.52
C TYR A 151 7.81 5.22 -3.46
N GLY A 152 8.17 4.66 -2.29
CA GLY A 152 8.28 3.22 -2.08
C GLY A 152 6.92 2.52 -2.24
N HIS A 153 5.88 3.10 -1.64
CA HIS A 153 4.50 2.61 -1.82
C HIS A 153 4.02 2.82 -3.26
N CYS A 154 4.39 3.94 -3.90
CA CYS A 154 4.07 4.19 -5.30
C CYS A 154 4.67 3.12 -6.24
N ILE A 155 5.95 2.79 -6.04
CA ILE A 155 6.64 1.70 -6.76
C ILE A 155 5.87 0.38 -6.54
N GLN A 156 5.52 0.06 -5.30
CA GLN A 156 4.80 -1.16 -4.96
C GLN A 156 3.44 -1.26 -5.66
N VAL A 157 2.69 -0.17 -5.73
CA VAL A 157 1.38 -0.11 -6.41
C VAL A 157 1.52 -0.29 -7.91
N LEU A 158 2.54 0.31 -8.53
CA LEU A 158 2.80 0.14 -9.97
C LEU A 158 3.17 -1.32 -10.30
N GLU A 159 3.99 -1.97 -9.46
CA GLU A 159 4.29 -3.40 -9.59
C GLU A 159 3.05 -4.27 -9.45
N TRP A 160 2.17 -3.97 -8.48
CA TRP A 160 0.90 -4.69 -8.32
C TRP A 160 -0.03 -4.52 -9.51
N PHE A 161 -0.07 -3.33 -10.11
CA PHE A 161 -0.85 -3.10 -11.33
C PHE A 161 -0.31 -3.91 -12.51
N LEU A 162 1.01 -4.00 -12.67
CA LEU A 162 1.63 -4.82 -13.70
C LEU A 162 1.33 -6.31 -13.48
N ALA A 163 1.45 -6.80 -12.24
CA ALA A 163 1.10 -8.17 -11.88
C ALA A 163 -0.40 -8.47 -12.11
N TYR A 164 -1.29 -7.51 -11.82
CA TYR A 164 -2.72 -7.62 -12.13
C TYR A 164 -2.97 -7.84 -13.62
N ASN A 165 -2.16 -7.21 -14.48
CA ASN A 165 -2.22 -7.37 -15.93
C ASN A 165 -1.38 -8.56 -16.46
N GLY A 166 -0.93 -9.46 -15.57
CA GLY A 166 -0.25 -10.69 -15.94
C GLY A 166 1.24 -10.53 -16.31
N ILE A 167 1.84 -9.38 -16.00
CA ILE A 167 3.29 -9.19 -16.14
C ILE A 167 4.00 -9.88 -14.98
N ASP A 168 5.07 -10.61 -15.28
CA ASP A 168 5.85 -11.30 -14.26
C ASP A 168 6.56 -10.32 -13.32
N GLU A 169 6.85 -10.77 -12.10
CA GLU A 169 7.36 -9.93 -11.02
C GLU A 169 8.73 -9.31 -11.34
N GLU A 170 9.63 -10.09 -11.95
CA GLU A 170 10.97 -9.61 -12.32
C GLU A 170 10.87 -8.52 -13.38
N ARG A 171 10.06 -8.76 -14.43
CA ARG A 171 9.81 -7.77 -15.47
C ARG A 171 9.11 -6.53 -14.93
N ALA A 172 8.14 -6.69 -14.04
CA ALA A 172 7.43 -5.58 -13.43
C ALA A 172 8.40 -4.65 -12.67
N ARG A 173 9.30 -5.24 -11.89
CA ARG A 173 10.35 -4.51 -11.17
C ARG A 173 11.27 -3.73 -12.12
N GLU A 174 11.75 -4.36 -13.19
CA GLU A 174 12.57 -3.70 -14.20
C GLU A 174 11.86 -2.50 -14.84
N ILE A 175 10.58 -2.66 -15.19
CA ILE A 175 9.77 -1.59 -15.80
C ILE A 175 9.65 -0.40 -14.83
N VAL A 176 9.30 -0.67 -13.58
CA VAL A 176 9.09 0.37 -12.57
C VAL A 176 10.40 1.05 -12.20
N GLU A 177 11.49 0.32 -12.01
CA GLU A 177 12.81 0.87 -11.73
C GLU A 177 13.30 1.78 -12.88
N SER A 178 13.14 1.34 -14.13
CA SER A 178 13.49 2.13 -15.32
C SER A 178 12.67 3.43 -15.47
N ALA A 179 11.39 3.37 -15.08
CA ALA A 179 10.46 4.49 -15.17
C ALA A 179 10.66 5.50 -14.05
N VAL A 180 10.69 5.03 -12.80
CA VAL A 180 10.78 5.85 -11.59
C VAL A 180 12.22 6.26 -11.32
N GLY A 181 13.15 5.29 -11.17
CA GLY A 181 14.61 5.48 -11.09
C GLY A 181 15.10 6.76 -10.42
N GLY A 182 14.71 7.00 -9.16
CA GLY A 182 15.14 8.15 -8.34
C GLY A 182 14.52 9.51 -8.70
N ARG A 183 13.47 9.55 -9.53
CA ARG A 183 12.81 10.80 -9.97
C ARG A 183 11.81 11.35 -8.97
N PHE A 184 11.34 10.52 -8.04
CA PHE A 184 10.51 10.99 -6.93
C PHE A 184 11.39 11.39 -5.75
N GLY A 185 11.03 12.48 -5.09
CA GLY A 185 11.65 12.92 -3.86
C GLY A 185 10.79 12.57 -2.65
N SER A 186 11.42 12.39 -1.50
CA SER A 186 10.73 12.40 -0.21
C SER A 186 10.15 13.77 0.10
N TRP A 187 9.02 13.81 0.83
CA TRP A 187 8.39 15.05 1.33
C TRP A 187 7.93 16.03 0.24
N ILE A 188 7.79 15.57 -0.99
CA ILE A 188 7.41 16.43 -2.12
C ILE A 188 6.49 15.66 -3.06
N ALA A 189 5.33 16.25 -3.31
CA ALA A 189 4.44 15.78 -4.36
C ALA A 189 5.14 15.96 -5.72
N PRO A 190 5.06 14.97 -6.63
CA PRO A 190 5.70 15.08 -7.92
C PRO A 190 4.98 16.14 -8.77
N ASP A 191 5.74 17.07 -9.34
CA ASP A 191 5.19 18.01 -10.31
C ASP A 191 4.70 17.28 -11.57
N VAL A 192 3.76 17.92 -12.29
CA VAL A 192 3.15 17.36 -13.52
C VAL A 192 4.21 16.86 -14.51
N ALA A 193 5.29 17.62 -14.71
CA ALA A 193 6.37 17.24 -15.63
C ALA A 193 7.12 15.97 -15.19
N VAL A 194 7.25 15.72 -13.89
CA VAL A 194 7.84 14.49 -13.35
C VAL A 194 6.91 13.31 -13.63
N VAL A 195 5.62 13.47 -13.39
CA VAL A 195 4.61 12.43 -13.65
C VAL A 195 4.53 12.09 -15.14
N GLU A 196 4.55 13.09 -16.03
CA GLU A 196 4.59 12.90 -17.49
C GLU A 196 5.86 12.14 -17.94
N THR A 197 7.01 12.48 -17.35
CA THR A 197 8.27 11.79 -17.66
C THR A 197 8.23 10.33 -17.23
N VAL A 198 7.76 10.05 -16.02
CA VAL A 198 7.65 8.69 -15.47
C VAL A 198 6.66 7.86 -16.28
N SER A 199 5.46 8.38 -16.55
CA SER A 199 4.42 7.68 -17.30
C SER A 199 4.84 7.36 -18.74
N SER A 200 5.50 8.30 -19.43
CA SER A 200 6.01 8.06 -20.79
C SER A 200 7.13 7.00 -20.83
N ARG A 201 8.00 6.95 -19.80
CA ARG A 201 9.02 5.91 -19.70
C ARG A 201 8.42 4.55 -19.36
N PHE A 202 7.42 4.54 -18.49
CA PHE A 202 6.66 3.35 -18.13
C PHE A 202 6.04 2.70 -19.37
N ALA A 203 5.30 3.47 -20.18
CA ALA A 203 4.70 2.96 -21.41
C ALA A 203 5.72 2.51 -22.46
N ARG A 204 6.84 3.22 -22.62
CA ARG A 204 7.91 2.80 -23.55
C ARG A 204 8.55 1.48 -23.14
N THR A 205 8.81 1.29 -21.85
CA THR A 205 9.40 0.03 -21.35
C THR A 205 8.42 -1.14 -21.49
N MET A 206 7.11 -0.86 -21.37
CA MET A 206 6.04 -1.84 -21.64
C MET A 206 5.96 -2.27 -23.11
N GLY A 207 6.10 -1.33 -24.06
CA GLY A 207 6.05 -1.62 -25.49
C GLY A 207 7.26 -2.41 -26.04
N GLY A 208 8.31 -2.57 -25.23
CA GLY A 208 9.59 -3.13 -25.65
C GLY A 208 10.39 -2.14 -26.50
N ASN A 209 11.65 -1.91 -26.14
CA ASN A 209 12.59 -1.29 -27.08
C ASN A 209 12.65 -2.17 -28.33
N ARG A 210 12.12 -1.67 -29.44
CA ARG A 210 12.46 -2.17 -30.78
C ARG A 210 13.90 -1.79 -31.10
#